data_AF-A0A416MH14-F1
#
_entry.id   AF-A0A416MH14-F1
#
_cell.length_a   1.000
_cell.length_b   1.000
_cell.length_c   1.000
_cell.angle_alpha   90.00
_cell.angle_beta   90.00
_cell.angle_gamma   90.00
#
_symmetry.space_group_name_H-M   'P 1'
#
loop_
_entity.id
_entity.type
_entity.pdbx_description
1 polymer ?
#
loop_
_entity_poly.entity_id
_entity_poly.type
_entity_poly.pdbx_seq_one_letter_code
_entity_poly.pdbx_strand_id
1 'polypeptide(L)' 'MKQLYDFIPVYVACGGTELGGMDYIVARKVLKKFESMNVTFVRDEITGLITYIDKLFGKAEMQDSKAYLRRIQNLY' A
#
# COMPACT_ATOMS: atom_id res chain seq x y z
N MET A 1 11.93 -10.01 -2.31
CA MET A 1 12.78 -8.81 -2.43
C MET A 1 13.23 -8.54 -3.87
N LYS A 2 13.59 -9.54 -4.69
CA LYS A 2 14.01 -9.34 -6.10
C LYS A 2 13.13 -8.37 -6.90
N GLN A 3 11.81 -8.51 -6.84
CA GLN A 3 10.89 -7.61 -7.56
C GLN A 3 10.95 -6.14 -7.13
N LEU A 4 11.29 -5.82 -5.88
CA LEU A 4 11.50 -4.43 -5.46
C LEU A 4 12.75 -3.86 -6.14
N TYR A 5 13.84 -4.63 -6.13
CA TYR A 5 15.12 -4.24 -6.74
C TYR A 5 15.06 -4.17 -8.27
N ASP A 6 14.22 -4.97 -8.92
CA ASP A 6 14.07 -4.93 -10.37
C ASP A 6 13.10 -3.81 -10.82
N PHE A 7 12.00 -3.60 -10.07
CA PHE A 7 10.95 -2.66 -10.48
C PHE A 7 11.22 -1.21 -10.07
N ILE A 8 11.67 -0.96 -8.84
CA ILE A 8 11.82 0.41 -8.34
C ILE A 8 12.80 1.23 -9.19
N PRO A 9 13.99 0.72 -9.58
CA PRO A 9 14.91 1.49 -10.41
C PRO A 9 14.31 1.86 -11.78
N VAL A 10 13.53 0.96 -12.37
CA VAL A 10 12.83 1.23 -13.65
C VAL A 10 11.74 2.28 -13.45
N TYR A 11 10.97 2.19 -12.36
CA TYR A 11 9.95 3.18 -12.01
C TYR A 11 10.55 4.57 -11.83
N VAL A 12 11.69 4.68 -11.16
CA VAL A 12 12.44 5.93 -10.98
C VAL A 12 13.00 6.43 -12.32
N ALA A 13 13.55 5.54 -13.16
CA ALA A 13 14.04 5.90 -14.48
C ALA A 13 12.95 6.47 -15.41
N CYS A 14 11.69 6.10 -15.17
CA CYS A 14 10.53 6.68 -15.86
C CYS A 14 10.02 8.02 -15.27
N GLY A 15 10.74 8.61 -14.30
CA GLY A 15 10.39 9.88 -13.67
C GLY A 15 9.58 9.76 -12.38
N GLY A 16 9.42 8.55 -11.83
CA GLY A 16 8.81 8.32 -10.53
C GLY A 16 9.79 8.54 -9.36
N THR A 17 9.28 8.40 -8.14
CA THR A 17 10.09 8.40 -6.91
C THR A 17 10.27 6.99 -6.38
N GLU A 18 11.33 6.74 -5.61
CA GLU A 18 11.55 5.44 -4.96
C GLU A 18 10.36 5.07 -4.05
N LEU A 19 9.86 6.05 -3.29
CA LEU A 19 8.72 5.87 -2.40
C LEU A 19 7.44 5.56 -3.16
N GLY A 20 7.20 6.22 -4.30
CA GLY A 20 6.06 5.91 -5.18
C GLY A 20 6.15 4.51 -5.80
N GLY A 21 7.34 4.10 -6.23
CA GLY A 21 7.57 2.75 -6.75
C GLY A 21 7.34 1.68 -5.67
N MET A 22 7.76 1.94 -4.44
CA MET A 22 7.50 1.08 -3.30
C MET A 22 6.00 1.02 -2.98
N ASP A 23 5.31 2.17 -2.90
CA ASP A 23 3.88 2.27 -2.64
C ASP A 23 3.07 1.45 -3.65
N TYR A 24 3.42 1.57 -4.94
CA TYR A 24 2.80 0.82 -6.03
C TYR A 24 2.87 -0.71 -5.81
N ILE A 25 4.04 -1.22 -5.42
CA ILE A 25 4.23 -2.66 -5.17
C ILE A 25 3.49 -3.09 -3.91
N VAL A 26 3.59 -2.31 -2.83
CA VAL A 26 2.94 -2.62 -1.55
C VAL A 26 1.43 -2.74 -1.74
N ALA A 27 0.80 -1.75 -2.39
CA ALA A 27 -0.63 -1.76 -2.68
C ALA A 27 -1.06 -3.00 -3.49
N ARG A 28 -0.35 -3.30 -4.58
CA ARG A 28 -0.79 -4.34 -5.54
C ARG A 28 -0.39 -5.76 -5.16
N LYS A 29 0.63 -5.94 -4.32
CA LYS A 29 1.19 -7.27 -4.01
C LYS A 29 1.08 -7.66 -2.55
N VAL A 30 1.30 -6.72 -1.63
CA VAL A 30 1.24 -7.01 -0.19
C VAL A 30 -0.19 -6.88 0.29
N LEU A 31 -0.79 -5.71 0.10
CA LEU A 31 -2.12 -5.40 0.62
C LEU A 31 -3.23 -6.19 -0.07
N LYS A 32 -3.02 -6.62 -1.32
CA LYS A 32 -3.96 -7.50 -2.04
C LYS A 32 -4.30 -8.79 -1.30
N LYS A 33 -3.40 -9.29 -0.44
CA LYS A 33 -3.65 -10.48 0.37
C LYS A 33 -4.77 -10.29 1.41
N PHE A 34 -5.09 -9.04 1.77
CA PHE A 34 -6.18 -8.74 2.69
C PHE A 34 -7.56 -8.99 2.09
N GLU A 35 -7.68 -9.03 0.76
CA GLU A 35 -8.94 -9.40 0.09
C GLU A 35 -9.36 -10.85 0.38
N SER A 36 -8.41 -11.74 0.69
CA SER A 36 -8.69 -13.15 1.01
C SER A 36 -8.88 -13.42 2.52
N MET A 37 -8.79 -12.41 3.37
CA MET A 37 -8.92 -12.58 4.83
C MET A 37 -10.35 -12.32 5.31
N ASN A 38 -10.66 -12.72 6.55
CA ASN A 38 -11.97 -12.48 7.14
C ASN A 38 -12.24 -10.97 7.28
N VAL A 39 -13.26 -10.51 6.55
CA VAL A 39 -13.63 -9.10 6.37
C VAL A 39 -13.89 -8.39 7.69
N THR A 40 -14.60 -9.02 8.63
CA THR A 40 -14.99 -8.39 9.89
C THR A 40 -13.76 -8.03 10.73
N PHE A 41 -12.76 -8.91 10.72
CA PHE A 41 -11.49 -8.67 11.42
C PHE A 41 -10.66 -7.58 10.73
N VAL A 42 -10.63 -7.60 9.39
CA VAL A 42 -9.79 -6.68 8.61
C VAL A 42 -10.29 -5.24 8.67
N ARG A 43 -11.61 -5.02 8.70
CA ARG A 43 -12.21 -3.68 8.68
C ARG A 43 -11.71 -2.79 9.82
N ASP A 44 -11.67 -3.33 11.03
CA ASP A 44 -11.30 -2.57 12.23
C ASP A 44 -9.80 -2.25 12.25
N GLU A 45 -8.98 -3.20 11.79
CA GLU A 45 -7.51 -3.06 11.74
C GLU A 45 -7.03 -2.14 10.60
N ILE A 46 -7.78 -1.99 9.51
CA ILE A 46 -7.41 -1.12 8.37
C ILE A 46 -7.16 0.32 8.82
N THR A 47 -8.01 0.87 9.68
CA THR A 47 -7.87 2.26 10.14
C THR A 47 -6.59 2.44 10.97
N GLY A 48 -6.26 1.45 11.79
CA GLY A 48 -5.00 1.39 12.54
C GLY A 48 -3.79 1.34 11.62
N LEU A 49 -3.85 0.52 10.57
CA LEU A 49 -2.78 0.40 9.58
C LEU A 49 -2.59 1.70 8.77
N ILE A 50 -3.66 2.36 8.33
CA ILE A 50 -3.57 3.67 7.65
C ILE A 50 -2.90 4.70 8.58
N THR A 51 -3.31 4.74 9.84
CA THR A 51 -2.71 5.65 10.85
C THR A 51 -1.23 5.35 11.07
N TYR A 52 -0.84 4.08 11.05
CA TYR A 52 0.56 3.67 11.17
C TYR A 52 1.38 4.09 9.94
N ILE A 53 0.84 3.92 8.73
CA ILE A 53 1.46 4.38 7.48
C ILE A 53 1.67 5.90 7.51
N ASP A 54 0.66 6.67 7.94
CA ASP A 54 0.76 8.13 8.04
C ASP A 54 1.83 8.57 9.04
N LYS A 55 2.05 7.82 10.12
CA LYS A 55 3.12 8.09 11.11
C LYS A 55 4.52 7.79 10.57
N LEU A 56 4.67 6.75 9.75
CA LEU A 56 5.97 6.34 9.22
C LEU A 56 6.42 7.16 8.02
N PHE A 57 5.51 7.42 7.08
CA PHE A 57 5.85 8.02 5.79
C PHE A 57 5.31 9.45 5.64
N GLY A 58 4.38 9.87 6.49
CA GLY A 58 3.70 11.16 6.40
C GLY A 58 2.35 11.07 5.68
N LYS A 59 1.48 12.04 5.97
CA LYS A 59 0.10 12.05 5.48
C LYS A 59 -0.03 12.23 3.97
N ALA A 60 0.97 12.84 3.33
CA ALA A 60 1.01 13.06 1.89
C ALA A 60 1.55 11.85 1.11
N GLU A 61 2.22 10.92 1.78
CA GLU A 61 2.87 9.76 1.14
C GLU A 61 1.99 8.50 1.17
N MET A 62 2.40 7.46 0.43
CA MET A 62 1.75 6.14 0.43
C MET A 62 0.25 6.18 0.03
N GLN A 63 -0.11 7.04 -0.92
CA GLN A 63 -1.51 7.25 -1.32
C GLN A 63 -2.12 6.03 -2.00
N ASP A 64 -1.37 5.27 -2.81
CA ASP A 64 -1.88 4.07 -3.48
C ASP A 64 -2.25 3.02 -2.42
N SER A 65 -1.38 2.79 -1.44
CA SER A 65 -1.64 1.87 -0.33
C SER A 65 -2.84 2.32 0.51
N LYS A 66 -2.93 3.61 0.86
CA LYS A 66 -4.07 4.13 1.63
C LYS A 66 -5.39 4.05 0.86
N ALA A 67 -5.39 4.37 -0.43
CA ALA A 67 -6.56 4.25 -1.29
C ALA A 67 -7.00 2.78 -1.40
N TYR A 68 -6.05 1.86 -1.54
CA TYR A 68 -6.34 0.43 -1.63
C TYR A 68 -6.92 -0.13 -0.33
N LEU A 69 -6.37 0.24 0.82
CA LEU A 69 -6.91 -0.14 2.13
C LEU A 69 -8.34 0.37 2.33
N ARG A 70 -8.61 1.63 1.99
CA ARG A 70 -9.98 2.19 2.05
C ARG A 70 -10.94 1.46 1.11
N ARG A 71 -10.47 1.05 -0.07
CA ARG A 71 -11.28 0.25 -0.99
C ARG A 71 -11.65 -1.11 -0.38
N ILE A 72 -10.72 -1.80 0.27
CA ILE A 72 -11.00 -3.06 0.97
C ILE A 72 -12.00 -2.82 2.12
N GLN A 73 -11.85 -1.73 2.85
CA GLN A 73 -12.76 -1.35 3.94
C GLN A 73 -14.21 -1.17 3.46
N ASN A 74 -14.40 -0.65 2.24
CA ASN A 74 -15.70 -0.34 1.64
C ASN A 74 -16.29 -1.46 0.77
N LEU A 75 -15.54 -2.53 0.49
CA LEU A 75 -15.99 -3.65 -0.34
C LEU A 75 -17.05 -4.54 0.35
N TYR A 76 -17.28 -4.29 1.63
CA TYR A 76 -18.23 -4.97 2.50
C TYR A 76 -18.83 -3.94 3.46
#